data_AF-A0A8T1RZL0-F1
#
_entry.id   AF-A0A8T1RZL0-F1
#
_cell.length_a   1.000
_cell.length_b   1.000
_cell.length_c   1.000
_cell.angle_alpha   90.00
_cell.angle_beta   90.00
_cell.angle_gamma   90.00
#
_symmetry.space_group_name_H-M   'P 1'
#
loop_
_entity.id
_entity.type
_entity.pdbx_description
1 polymer ?
#
loop_
_entity_poly.entity_id
_entity_poly.type
_entity_poly.pdbx_seq_one_letter_code
_entity_poly.pdbx_strand_id
1 'polypeptide(L)'
;ATRGRRREVPRLCAAWEAVTGGPGTQKSLLGTAQCPPEVGGLGAARQPGPAMAFTNYSSLNRAQLTFEYLHTNSTTHEFLFGALAELVDNARDADATRIDIYAERREDLRGGFMLCFLDDGAGMDSSDAASVIQFGKSAKRSPESTQIGQYGNGLKSGSMRIGKDFILFTKKDTTMTCLFLSRTFHEEEGIDEVIVPLPTWNTHTREPMTDNMEKFAIETELIYKYSPFKSEQEVMEQFKKIPGEKGTLVIIFNLKLMDNGEPELDVTSDPRDIQMAETPPEGTKPERRSFRAYAAVLYIDPRMRIFIHGHKVQTKRLSCCLYKPR
;
A
#
# COMPACT_ATOMS: atom_id res chain seq x y z
N ALA A 1 -22.89 26.69 41.11
CA ALA A 1 -21.41 26.88 41.05
C ALA A 1 -20.81 25.61 41.62
N THR A 2 -19.94 24.83 40.98
CA THR A 2 -18.83 25.13 40.08
C THR A 2 -18.62 23.94 39.12
N ARG A 3 -18.32 24.26 37.85
CA ARG A 3 -17.92 23.32 36.79
C ARG A 3 -16.46 22.88 37.01
N GLY A 4 -16.19 21.58 37.04
CA GLY A 4 -14.84 21.00 36.96
C GLY A 4 -14.41 20.81 35.51
N ARG A 5 -13.37 21.55 35.09
CA ARG A 5 -12.78 21.52 33.74
C ARG A 5 -12.08 20.17 33.48
N ARG A 6 -12.42 19.50 32.36
CA ARG A 6 -11.56 18.48 31.75
C ARG A 6 -10.34 19.19 31.16
N ARG A 7 -9.14 18.76 31.54
CA ARG A 7 -7.87 19.17 30.92
C ARG A 7 -7.68 18.32 29.65
N GLU A 8 -7.68 18.99 28.50
CA GLU A 8 -7.17 18.42 27.26
C GLU A 8 -5.63 18.44 27.31
N VAL A 9 -5.02 17.30 27.00
CA VAL A 9 -3.56 17.15 26.84
C VAL A 9 -3.25 17.41 25.37
N PRO A 10 -2.37 18.37 25.01
CA PRO A 10 -2.04 18.63 23.61
C PRO A 10 -1.28 17.44 23.00
N ARG A 11 -1.79 16.92 21.88
CA ARG A 11 -1.03 16.02 21.00
C ARG A 11 0.05 16.85 20.31
N LEU A 12 1.32 16.47 20.50
CA LEU A 12 2.42 16.96 19.67
C LEU A 12 2.21 16.45 18.23
N CYS A 13 1.69 17.31 17.35
CA CYS A 13 1.95 17.18 15.92
C CYS A 13 3.34 17.76 15.67
N ALA A 14 4.29 16.92 15.29
CA ALA A 14 5.56 17.36 14.73
C ALA A 14 5.25 18.03 13.38
N ALA A 15 5.35 19.36 13.34
CA ALA A 15 5.39 20.11 12.10
C ALA A 15 6.76 19.86 11.44
N TRP A 16 6.76 19.32 10.23
CA TRP A 16 7.94 19.34 9.37
C TRP A 16 8.02 20.72 8.70
N GLU A 17 8.99 21.52 9.12
CA GLU A 17 9.42 22.71 8.39
C GLU A 17 10.29 22.28 7.20
N ALA A 18 9.81 22.54 5.99
CA ALA A 18 10.64 22.49 4.80
C ALA A 18 11.65 23.64 4.85
N VAL A 19 12.91 23.30 5.15
CA VAL A 19 14.05 24.22 5.04
C VAL A 19 14.36 24.39 3.55
N THR A 20 13.94 25.50 2.96
CA THR A 20 14.54 26.02 1.72
C THR A 20 15.32 27.28 2.07
N GLY A 21 16.64 27.20 2.01
CA GLY A 21 17.53 28.34 2.19
C GLY A 21 17.66 29.20 0.91
N GLY A 22 17.82 30.51 1.09
CA GLY A 22 18.39 31.43 0.09
C GLY A 22 17.58 32.71 -0.13
N PRO A 23 18.10 33.91 0.19
CA PRO A 23 17.31 35.13 0.35
C PRO A 23 17.11 35.89 -0.97
N GLY A 24 15.86 36.24 -1.28
CA GLY A 24 15.51 37.10 -2.40
C GLY A 24 14.28 37.93 -2.05
N THR A 25 14.50 39.20 -1.76
CA THR A 25 13.50 40.24 -1.50
C THR A 25 12.30 40.19 -2.44
N GLN A 26 11.08 40.07 -1.91
CA GLN A 26 9.91 40.67 -2.55
C GLN A 26 8.81 41.03 -1.54
N LYS A 27 8.24 42.21 -1.80
CA LYS A 27 7.50 43.08 -0.89
C LYS A 27 6.14 42.51 -0.48
N SER A 28 5.79 42.77 0.77
CA SER A 28 4.45 42.68 1.35
C SER A 28 3.44 43.57 0.60
N LEU A 29 2.37 42.96 0.10
CA LEU A 29 1.11 43.63 -0.24
C LEU A 29 -0.02 42.87 0.46
N LEU A 30 -0.26 43.20 1.73
CA LEU A 30 -1.47 42.81 2.46
C LEU A 30 -2.59 43.76 2.03
N GLY A 31 -3.40 43.34 1.05
CA GLY A 31 -4.69 43.93 0.76
C GLY A 31 -5.75 43.33 1.69
N THR A 32 -6.31 44.14 2.59
CA THR A 32 -7.46 43.78 3.42
C THR A 32 -8.73 43.74 2.56
N ALA A 33 -9.20 42.53 2.21
CA ALA A 33 -10.54 42.35 1.66
C ALA A 33 -11.52 42.12 2.82
N GLN A 34 -12.39 43.10 3.06
CA GLN A 34 -13.49 43.01 4.02
C GLN A 34 -14.57 42.05 3.52
N CYS A 35 -15.00 41.11 4.36
CA CYS A 35 -16.18 40.28 4.11
C CYS A 35 -17.46 41.12 4.31
N PRO A 36 -18.50 40.99 3.46
CA PRO A 36 -19.78 41.65 3.67
C PRO A 36 -20.58 40.98 4.81
N PRO A 37 -21.51 41.69 5.47
CA PRO A 37 -22.22 41.19 6.64
C PRO A 37 -23.26 40.13 6.29
N GLU A 38 -23.38 39.13 7.17
CA GLU A 38 -24.42 38.10 7.13
C GLU A 38 -25.80 38.71 7.33
N VAL A 39 -26.70 38.53 6.36
CA VAL A 39 -28.13 38.81 6.51
C VAL A 39 -28.82 37.54 7.00
N GLY A 40 -29.34 37.60 8.23
CA GLY A 40 -30.11 36.52 8.83
C GLY A 40 -31.43 36.27 8.09
N GLY A 41 -31.70 35.00 7.80
CA GLY A 41 -32.99 34.51 7.33
C GLY A 41 -33.14 33.04 7.66
N LEU A 42 -34.13 32.70 8.49
CA LEU A 42 -34.55 31.32 8.74
C LEU A 42 -35.01 30.68 7.42
N GLY A 43 -34.40 29.55 7.04
CA GLY A 43 -34.79 28.76 5.87
C GLY A 43 -34.17 27.38 5.94
N ALA A 44 -35.00 26.36 5.73
CA ALA A 44 -34.72 24.94 5.94
C ALA A 44 -33.38 24.44 5.37
N ALA A 45 -32.76 23.49 6.10
CA ALA A 45 -31.57 22.77 5.68
C ALA A 45 -31.78 22.09 4.31
N ARG A 46 -31.26 22.72 3.25
CA ARG A 46 -31.07 22.06 1.96
C ARG A 46 -29.93 21.05 2.12
N GLN A 47 -30.23 19.79 1.84
CA GLN A 47 -29.18 18.81 1.57
C GLN A 47 -28.32 19.31 0.40
N PRO A 48 -26.98 19.23 0.46
CA PRO A 48 -26.15 19.60 -0.67
C PRO A 48 -26.42 18.60 -1.81
N GLY A 49 -27.02 19.09 -2.88
CA GLY A 49 -27.15 18.35 -4.13
C GLY A 49 -25.77 18.05 -4.74
N PRO A 50 -25.69 17.17 -5.76
CA PRO A 50 -24.43 16.86 -6.43
C PRO A 50 -23.79 18.17 -6.90
N ALA A 51 -22.50 18.35 -6.60
CA ALA A 51 -21.74 19.51 -7.03
C ALA A 51 -21.80 19.59 -8.56
N MET A 52 -22.63 20.48 -9.08
CA MET A 52 -22.75 20.67 -10.52
C MET A 52 -21.54 21.47 -10.99
N ALA A 53 -20.74 20.86 -11.86
CA ALA A 53 -19.69 21.56 -12.58
C ALA A 53 -20.29 22.76 -13.33
N PHE A 54 -19.63 23.92 -13.26
CA PHE A 54 -20.11 25.15 -13.92
C PHE A 54 -20.13 25.04 -15.44
N THR A 55 -19.23 24.25 -16.02
CA THR A 55 -19.14 23.98 -17.46
C THR A 55 -18.46 22.63 -17.71
N ASN A 56 -18.38 22.22 -18.98
CA ASN A 56 -17.62 21.05 -19.38
C ASN A 56 -16.11 21.34 -19.34
N TYR A 57 -15.37 20.50 -18.61
CA TYR A 57 -13.91 20.60 -18.47
C TYR A 57 -13.15 19.52 -19.25
N SER A 58 -13.79 18.81 -20.18
CA SER A 58 -13.16 17.69 -20.92
C SER A 58 -11.95 18.11 -21.77
N SER A 59 -11.88 19.37 -22.20
CA SER A 59 -10.76 19.92 -22.98
C SER A 59 -9.62 20.47 -22.12
N LEU A 60 -9.75 20.48 -20.79
CA LEU A 60 -8.71 20.99 -19.90
C LEU A 60 -7.65 19.91 -19.63
N ASN A 61 -6.41 20.36 -19.48
CA ASN A 61 -5.28 19.49 -19.16
C ASN A 61 -5.49 18.81 -17.81
N ARG A 62 -5.13 17.52 -17.75
CA ARG A 62 -5.15 16.71 -16.53
C ARG A 62 -3.71 16.52 -16.04
N ALA A 63 -3.52 16.58 -14.72
CA ALA A 63 -2.29 16.07 -14.13
C ALA A 63 -2.19 14.57 -14.43
N GLN A 64 -1.02 14.14 -14.88
CA GLN A 64 -0.71 12.76 -15.20
C GLN A 64 0.42 12.27 -14.30
N LEU A 65 0.50 10.96 -14.14
CA LEU A 65 1.59 10.30 -13.43
C LEU A 65 2.52 9.69 -14.47
N THR A 66 3.79 10.05 -14.39
CA THR A 66 4.83 9.42 -15.18
C THR A 66 5.34 8.18 -14.49
N PHE A 67 5.93 7.28 -15.26
CA PHE A 67 6.61 6.09 -14.80
C PHE A 67 7.66 6.41 -13.70
N GLU A 68 8.45 7.47 -13.88
CA GLU A 68 9.47 7.90 -12.90
C GLU A 68 8.88 8.34 -11.55
N TYR A 69 7.61 8.75 -11.52
CA TYR A 69 6.93 9.05 -10.27
C TYR A 69 6.83 7.84 -9.36
N LEU A 70 6.74 6.61 -9.89
CA LEU A 70 6.74 5.39 -9.07
C LEU A 70 8.03 5.27 -8.25
N HIS A 71 9.17 5.62 -8.84
CA HIS A 71 10.43 5.67 -8.11
C HIS A 71 10.45 6.79 -7.09
N THR A 72 10.08 8.01 -7.49
CA THR A 72 10.05 9.17 -6.59
C THR A 72 9.15 8.93 -5.38
N ASN A 73 8.01 8.27 -5.56
CA ASN A 73 7.09 7.93 -4.49
C ASN A 73 7.68 6.89 -3.51
N SER A 74 8.56 6.01 -3.99
CA SER A 74 9.21 4.98 -3.17
C SER A 74 10.27 5.53 -2.20
N THR A 75 10.86 6.70 -2.49
CA THR A 75 11.92 7.28 -1.65
C THR A 75 11.40 7.85 -0.33
N THR A 76 10.08 7.91 -0.16
CA THR A 76 9.42 8.26 1.11
C THR A 76 9.76 7.28 2.24
N HIS A 77 10.18 6.06 1.91
CA HIS A 77 10.56 5.02 2.87
C HIS A 77 12.07 4.91 3.03
N GLU A 78 12.63 5.70 3.96
CA GLU A 78 14.02 5.51 4.42
C GLU A 78 14.17 4.20 5.20
N PHE A 79 13.15 3.83 5.97
CA PHE A 79 13.12 2.59 6.74
C PHE A 79 12.37 1.49 5.99
N LEU A 80 13.09 0.47 5.52
CA LEU A 80 12.54 -0.59 4.65
C LEU A 80 11.39 -1.38 5.31
N PHE A 81 11.44 -1.68 6.61
CA PHE A 81 10.29 -2.34 7.25
C PHE A 81 9.05 -1.46 7.35
N GLY A 82 9.20 -0.13 7.26
CA GLY A 82 8.05 0.77 7.08
C GLY A 82 7.32 0.50 5.76
N ALA A 83 8.05 0.23 4.68
CA ALA A 83 7.46 -0.18 3.41
C ALA A 83 6.74 -1.53 3.50
N LEU A 84 7.28 -2.49 4.26
CA LEU A 84 6.59 -3.77 4.52
C LEU A 84 5.33 -3.56 5.37
N ALA A 85 5.37 -2.68 6.37
CA ALA A 85 4.23 -2.38 7.24
C ALA A 85 3.03 -1.83 6.47
N GLU A 86 3.23 -1.05 5.41
CA GLU A 86 2.14 -0.57 4.56
C GLU A 86 1.28 -1.72 4.00
N LEU A 87 1.89 -2.86 3.67
CA LEU A 87 1.16 -4.04 3.19
C LEU A 87 0.43 -4.75 4.34
N VAL A 88 1.05 -4.83 5.52
CA VAL A 88 0.43 -5.40 6.73
C VAL A 88 -0.77 -4.55 7.18
N ASP A 89 -0.66 -3.22 7.08
CA ASP A 89 -1.73 -2.26 7.39
C ASP A 89 -2.92 -2.43 6.45
N ASN A 90 -2.67 -2.66 5.16
CA ASN A 90 -3.73 -2.92 4.19
C ASN A 90 -4.50 -4.21 4.50
N ALA A 91 -3.81 -5.29 4.86
CA ALA A 91 -4.44 -6.54 5.28
C ALA A 91 -5.27 -6.35 6.57
N ARG A 92 -4.72 -5.64 7.57
CA ARG A 92 -5.43 -5.32 8.81
C ARG A 92 -6.71 -4.52 8.54
N ASP A 93 -6.63 -3.49 7.71
CA ASP A 93 -7.77 -2.64 7.37
C ASP A 93 -8.83 -3.37 6.54
N ALA A 94 -8.45 -4.45 5.87
CA ALA A 94 -9.35 -5.37 5.16
C ALA A 94 -9.95 -6.43 6.09
N ASP A 95 -9.86 -6.22 7.42
CA ASP A 95 -10.37 -7.11 8.46
C ASP A 95 -9.79 -8.53 8.43
N ALA A 96 -8.57 -8.69 7.91
CA ALA A 96 -7.89 -9.98 7.91
C ALA A 96 -7.68 -10.51 9.33
N THR A 97 -7.94 -11.80 9.53
CA THR A 97 -7.64 -12.51 10.78
C THR A 97 -6.22 -13.05 10.80
N ARG A 98 -5.61 -13.18 9.63
CA ARG A 98 -4.29 -13.75 9.40
C ARG A 98 -3.63 -13.10 8.18
N ILE A 99 -2.33 -12.83 8.32
CA ILE A 99 -1.44 -12.54 7.19
C ILE A 99 -0.21 -13.45 7.27
N ASP A 100 0.13 -14.07 6.15
CA ASP A 100 1.37 -14.83 5.92
C ASP A 100 2.33 -14.00 5.07
N ILE A 101 3.53 -13.80 5.58
CA ILE A 101 4.60 -13.06 4.93
C ILE A 101 5.74 -14.05 4.69
N TYR A 102 6.07 -14.31 3.44
CA TYR A 102 7.02 -15.37 3.10
C TYR A 102 7.81 -15.05 1.84
N ALA A 103 9.01 -15.61 1.77
CA ALA A 103 9.84 -15.60 0.58
C ALA A 103 9.57 -16.87 -0.23
N GLU A 104 9.39 -16.71 -1.54
CA GLU A 104 9.31 -17.82 -2.49
C GLU A 104 10.52 -17.75 -3.42
N ARG A 105 11.38 -18.78 -3.37
CA ARG A 105 12.66 -18.78 -4.08
C ARG A 105 12.47 -18.76 -5.59
N ARG A 106 13.17 -17.84 -6.26
CA ARG A 106 13.16 -17.62 -7.72
C ARG A 106 14.52 -17.11 -8.17
N GLU A 107 15.42 -18.04 -8.47
CA GLU A 107 16.80 -17.75 -8.89
C GLU A 107 16.88 -16.96 -10.21
N ASP A 108 15.84 -17.04 -11.03
CA ASP A 108 15.70 -16.31 -12.30
C ASP A 108 15.31 -14.83 -12.12
N LEU A 109 14.91 -14.42 -10.91
CA LEU A 109 14.50 -13.06 -10.59
C LEU A 109 15.57 -12.34 -9.76
N ARG A 110 15.67 -11.02 -9.93
CA ARG A 110 16.63 -10.21 -9.19
C ARG A 110 16.38 -10.33 -7.69
N GLY A 111 17.43 -10.67 -6.94
CA GLY A 111 17.37 -10.91 -5.49
C GLY A 111 17.13 -12.38 -5.09
N GLY A 112 16.88 -13.28 -6.05
CA GLY A 112 16.80 -14.72 -5.82
C GLY A 112 15.50 -15.22 -5.16
N PHE A 113 14.58 -14.33 -4.80
CA PHE A 113 13.27 -14.69 -4.27
C PHE A 113 12.22 -13.59 -4.51
N MET A 114 10.95 -13.98 -4.40
CA MET A 114 9.79 -13.08 -4.35
C MET A 114 9.34 -12.93 -2.90
N LEU A 115 8.98 -11.71 -2.50
CA LEU A 115 8.39 -11.45 -1.19
C LEU A 115 6.86 -11.42 -1.29
N CYS A 116 6.19 -12.34 -0.61
CA CYS A 116 4.76 -12.58 -0.71
C CYS A 116 4.04 -12.17 0.59
N PHE A 117 2.87 -11.55 0.45
CA PHE A 117 1.97 -11.14 1.52
C PHE A 117 0.59 -11.71 1.20
N LEU A 118 0.17 -12.73 1.95
CA LEU A 118 -1.11 -13.41 1.78
C LEU A 118 -2.00 -13.16 2.98
N ASP A 119 -3.15 -12.52 2.77
CA ASP A 119 -4.15 -12.28 3.80
C ASP A 119 -5.50 -12.95 3.50
N ASP A 120 -6.25 -13.21 4.56
CA ASP A 120 -7.63 -13.74 4.53
C ASP A 120 -8.69 -12.64 4.73
N GLY A 121 -8.36 -11.40 4.35
CA GLY A 121 -9.25 -10.25 4.50
C GLY A 121 -10.41 -10.24 3.50
N ALA A 122 -11.11 -9.11 3.44
CA ALA A 122 -12.31 -8.93 2.62
C ALA A 122 -12.08 -9.06 1.10
N GLY A 123 -10.83 -8.98 0.63
CA GLY A 123 -10.49 -8.97 -0.78
C GLY A 123 -11.04 -7.75 -1.52
N MET A 124 -10.92 -7.75 -2.85
CA MET A 124 -11.35 -6.67 -3.72
C MET A 124 -12.10 -7.22 -4.93
N ASP A 125 -13.19 -6.56 -5.32
CA ASP A 125 -13.79 -6.77 -6.64
C ASP A 125 -13.01 -5.98 -7.71
N SER A 126 -13.42 -6.07 -8.97
CA SER A 126 -12.75 -5.38 -10.07
C SER A 126 -12.76 -3.85 -9.93
N SER A 127 -13.79 -3.27 -9.31
CA SER A 127 -13.87 -1.81 -9.09
C SER A 127 -12.94 -1.36 -7.97
N ASP A 128 -12.94 -2.11 -6.86
CA ASP A 128 -12.01 -1.89 -5.74
C ASP A 128 -10.56 -2.00 -6.24
N ALA A 129 -10.23 -3.04 -7.01
CA ALA A 129 -8.91 -3.26 -7.59
C ALA A 129 -8.51 -2.12 -8.55
N ALA A 130 -9.42 -1.65 -9.41
CA ALA A 130 -9.15 -0.50 -10.28
C ALA A 130 -8.92 0.80 -9.48
N SER A 131 -9.49 0.93 -8.27
CA SER A 131 -9.21 2.07 -7.40
C SER A 131 -7.81 2.03 -6.78
N VAL A 132 -7.17 0.86 -6.71
CA VAL A 132 -5.82 0.69 -6.16
C VAL A 132 -4.79 1.48 -6.96
N ILE A 133 -4.95 1.63 -8.27
CA ILE A 133 -4.05 2.42 -9.12
C ILE A 133 -4.35 3.93 -9.10
N GLN A 134 -5.47 4.35 -8.52
CA GLN A 134 -5.81 5.76 -8.37
C GLN A 134 -5.04 6.33 -7.17
N PHE A 135 -4.02 7.15 -7.45
CA PHE A 135 -3.21 7.77 -6.39
C PHE A 135 -4.04 8.79 -5.61
N GLY A 136 -3.93 8.77 -4.28
CA GLY A 136 -4.64 9.70 -3.40
C GLY A 136 -6.12 9.36 -3.14
N LYS A 137 -6.67 8.33 -3.79
CA LYS A 137 -8.03 7.86 -3.52
C LYS A 137 -8.00 6.79 -2.42
N SER A 138 -8.79 7.02 -1.37
CA SER A 138 -9.07 6.02 -0.35
C SER A 138 -10.53 6.12 0.06
N ALA A 139 -11.28 5.02 -0.11
CA ALA A 139 -12.64 4.90 0.41
C ALA A 139 -12.67 4.93 1.96
N LYS A 140 -11.52 4.70 2.58
CA LYS A 140 -11.32 4.66 4.04
C LYS A 140 -11.22 6.06 4.68
N ARG A 141 -11.23 7.12 3.87
CA ARG A 141 -11.08 8.51 4.32
C ARG A 141 -12.40 9.04 4.86
N SER A 142 -12.69 8.76 6.12
CA SER A 142 -13.79 9.40 6.88
C SER A 142 -13.25 9.99 8.20
N PRO A 143 -13.86 11.07 8.74
CA PRO A 143 -13.39 11.72 9.97
C PRO A 143 -13.36 10.81 11.21
N GLU A 144 -14.16 9.74 11.20
CA GLU A 144 -14.29 8.77 12.28
C GLU A 144 -13.59 7.44 11.96
N SER A 145 -12.86 7.37 10.84
CA SER A 145 -12.22 6.14 10.39
C SER A 145 -11.14 5.69 11.39
N THR A 146 -11.24 4.42 11.80
CA THR A 146 -10.21 3.73 12.58
C THR A 146 -9.22 2.98 11.70
N GLN A 147 -9.40 3.05 10.37
CA GLN A 147 -8.51 2.43 9.39
C GLN A 147 -7.24 3.25 9.22
N ILE A 148 -6.13 2.54 9.01
CA ILE A 148 -4.78 3.11 8.92
C ILE A 148 -4.58 3.78 7.54
N GLY A 149 -5.03 3.13 6.47
CA GLY A 149 -4.81 3.54 5.08
C GLY A 149 -5.64 4.74 4.62
N GLN A 150 -5.26 5.95 5.02
CA GLN A 150 -6.02 7.17 4.68
C GLN A 150 -5.57 7.86 3.39
N TYR A 151 -4.32 7.65 2.97
CA TYR A 151 -3.69 8.41 1.90
C TYR A 151 -3.83 7.76 0.51
N GLY A 152 -4.22 6.48 0.44
CA GLY A 152 -4.32 5.77 -0.82
C GLY A 152 -2.98 5.64 -1.57
N ASN A 153 -1.87 5.57 -0.83
CA ASN A 153 -0.51 5.56 -1.40
C ASN A 153 0.37 4.40 -0.90
N GLY A 154 0.09 3.84 0.28
CA GLY A 154 0.93 2.88 0.98
C GLY A 154 1.38 1.68 0.15
N LEU A 155 0.44 1.03 -0.55
CA LEU A 155 0.78 -0.11 -1.41
C LEU A 155 1.78 0.28 -2.51
N LYS A 156 1.60 1.46 -3.13
CA LYS A 156 2.44 1.90 -4.27
C LYS A 156 3.81 2.35 -3.81
N SER A 157 3.90 3.16 -2.75
CA SER A 157 5.19 3.59 -2.21
C SER A 157 5.96 2.42 -1.59
N GLY A 158 5.28 1.56 -0.82
CA GLY A 158 5.88 0.42 -0.14
C GLY A 158 6.39 -0.65 -1.11
N SER A 159 5.56 -1.09 -2.06
CA SER A 159 5.96 -2.13 -3.02
C SER A 159 7.12 -1.68 -3.91
N MET A 160 7.09 -0.44 -4.41
CA MET A 160 8.15 0.12 -5.25
C MET A 160 9.43 0.44 -4.50
N ARG A 161 9.38 0.53 -3.16
CA ARG A 161 10.57 0.61 -2.31
C ARG A 161 11.26 -0.75 -2.19
N ILE A 162 10.48 -1.82 -2.05
CA ILE A 162 10.98 -3.18 -1.81
C ILE A 162 11.48 -3.83 -3.11
N GLY A 163 10.72 -3.71 -4.20
CA GLY A 163 11.02 -4.35 -5.47
C GLY A 163 10.76 -3.44 -6.66
N LYS A 164 11.21 -3.90 -7.83
CA LYS A 164 10.97 -3.19 -9.10
C LYS A 164 9.54 -3.41 -9.59
N ASP A 165 8.99 -4.59 -9.33
CA ASP A 165 7.72 -5.03 -9.87
C ASP A 165 6.87 -5.68 -8.76
N PHE A 166 5.55 -5.54 -8.85
CA PHE A 166 4.64 -6.35 -8.04
C PHE A 166 3.43 -6.80 -8.83
N ILE A 167 2.89 -7.94 -8.42
CA ILE A 167 1.64 -8.49 -8.93
C ILE A 167 0.75 -8.84 -7.75
N LEU A 168 -0.53 -8.52 -7.87
CA LEU A 168 -1.52 -8.69 -6.83
C LEU A 168 -2.63 -9.58 -7.37
N PHE A 169 -2.96 -10.61 -6.61
CA PHE A 169 -4.11 -11.48 -6.83
C PHE A 169 -5.10 -11.25 -5.71
N THR A 170 -6.36 -11.04 -6.03
CA THR A 170 -7.41 -10.82 -5.01
C THR A 170 -8.68 -11.56 -5.41
N LYS A 171 -9.40 -12.05 -4.41
CA LYS A 171 -10.71 -12.69 -4.57
C LYS A 171 -11.74 -11.95 -3.75
N LYS A 172 -12.93 -11.74 -4.31
CA LYS A 172 -14.10 -11.26 -3.59
C LYS A 172 -15.35 -11.86 -4.21
N ASP A 173 -16.01 -12.72 -3.45
CA ASP A 173 -17.25 -13.39 -3.83
C ASP A 173 -17.09 -14.18 -5.15
N THR A 174 -17.71 -13.71 -6.23
CA THR A 174 -17.68 -14.38 -7.56
C THR A 174 -16.55 -13.92 -8.47
N THR A 175 -15.70 -12.98 -8.02
CA THR A 175 -14.66 -12.36 -8.86
C THR A 175 -13.27 -12.62 -8.32
N MET A 176 -12.32 -12.83 -9.23
CA MET A 176 -10.90 -12.85 -8.92
C MET A 176 -10.14 -11.99 -9.92
N THR A 177 -9.38 -11.04 -9.40
CA THR A 177 -8.74 -9.98 -10.18
C THR A 177 -7.24 -10.06 -10.00
N CYS A 178 -6.51 -9.92 -11.10
CA CYS A 178 -5.06 -9.74 -11.08
C CYS A 178 -4.77 -8.27 -11.39
N LEU A 179 -3.92 -7.63 -10.61
CA LEU A 179 -3.39 -6.30 -10.87
C LEU A 179 -1.89 -6.41 -11.00
N PHE A 180 -1.33 -5.95 -12.12
CA PHE A 180 0.10 -6.09 -12.39
C PHE A 180 0.79 -4.74 -12.60
N LEU A 181 1.65 -4.33 -11.68
CA LEU A 181 2.47 -3.13 -11.84
C LEU A 181 3.92 -3.54 -12.06
N SER A 182 4.36 -3.49 -13.33
CA SER A 182 5.73 -3.84 -13.69
C SER A 182 6.47 -2.66 -14.26
N ARG A 183 7.49 -2.18 -13.53
CA ARG A 183 8.43 -1.21 -14.08
C ARG A 183 9.31 -1.80 -15.17
N THR A 184 9.58 -3.10 -15.10
CA THR A 184 10.31 -3.82 -16.15
C THR A 184 9.61 -3.73 -17.50
N PHE A 185 8.30 -3.98 -17.55
CA PHE A 185 7.48 -3.76 -18.75
C PHE A 185 7.60 -2.34 -19.31
N HIS A 186 7.47 -1.32 -18.44
CA HIS A 186 7.54 0.08 -18.87
C HIS A 186 8.92 0.45 -19.44
N GLU A 187 10.00 0.01 -18.77
CA GLU A 187 11.37 0.27 -19.23
C GLU A 187 11.69 -0.44 -20.55
N GLU A 188 11.29 -1.70 -20.70
CA GLU A 188 11.57 -2.48 -21.92
C GLU A 188 10.80 -1.98 -23.14
N GLU A 189 9.58 -1.46 -22.95
CA GLU A 189 8.75 -0.92 -24.03
C GLU A 189 8.87 0.61 -24.20
N GLY A 190 9.65 1.29 -23.35
CA GLY A 190 9.85 2.74 -23.43
C GLY A 190 8.59 3.55 -23.13
N ILE A 191 7.77 3.10 -22.18
CA ILE A 191 6.48 3.70 -21.83
C ILE A 191 6.67 4.69 -20.66
N ASP A 192 6.30 5.95 -20.88
CA ASP A 192 6.40 7.00 -19.84
C ASP A 192 5.12 7.15 -18.99
N GLU A 193 3.98 6.65 -19.47
CA GLU A 193 2.74 6.58 -18.69
C GLU A 193 2.74 5.37 -17.74
N VAL A 194 1.89 5.38 -16.70
CA VAL A 194 1.70 4.20 -15.84
C VAL A 194 0.52 3.36 -16.35
N ILE A 195 0.82 2.29 -17.09
CA ILE A 195 -0.14 1.31 -17.62
C ILE A 195 -0.17 0.07 -16.72
N VAL A 196 -1.36 -0.36 -16.32
CA VAL A 196 -1.55 -1.48 -15.36
C VAL A 196 -2.54 -2.49 -15.91
N PRO A 197 -2.08 -3.70 -16.31
CA PRO A 197 -2.98 -4.81 -16.62
C PRO A 197 -3.87 -5.17 -15.42
N LEU A 198 -5.18 -5.26 -15.65
CA LEU A 198 -6.16 -5.56 -14.62
C LEU A 198 -7.21 -6.62 -15.04
N PRO A 199 -6.81 -7.82 -15.50
CA PRO A 199 -7.76 -8.83 -15.93
C PRO A 199 -8.53 -9.41 -14.74
N THR A 200 -9.82 -9.72 -14.97
CA THR A 200 -10.72 -10.31 -13.98
C THR A 200 -11.32 -11.60 -14.53
N TRP A 201 -11.46 -12.61 -13.68
CA TRP A 201 -12.11 -13.88 -13.99
C TRP A 201 -13.22 -14.17 -12.99
N ASN A 202 -14.13 -15.05 -13.40
CA ASN A 202 -15.08 -15.66 -12.49
C ASN A 202 -14.40 -16.69 -11.58
N THR A 203 -14.63 -16.64 -10.28
CA THR A 203 -13.97 -17.54 -9.30
C THR A 203 -14.31 -19.02 -9.51
N HIS A 204 -15.46 -19.33 -10.09
CA HIS A 204 -15.97 -20.69 -10.26
C HIS A 204 -15.67 -21.23 -11.66
N THR A 205 -16.10 -20.53 -12.70
CA THR A 205 -15.95 -20.99 -14.10
C THR A 205 -14.55 -20.73 -14.64
N ARG A 206 -13.80 -19.80 -14.03
CA ARG A 206 -12.52 -19.26 -14.53
C ARG A 206 -12.64 -18.63 -15.92
N GLU A 207 -13.84 -18.25 -16.32
CA GLU A 207 -14.03 -17.51 -17.57
C GLU A 207 -13.66 -16.03 -17.36
N PRO A 208 -13.09 -15.37 -18.38
CA PRO A 208 -12.84 -13.93 -18.37
C PRO A 208 -14.13 -13.13 -18.08
N MET A 209 -14.04 -12.19 -17.14
CA MET A 209 -15.10 -11.23 -16.84
C MET A 209 -14.72 -9.85 -17.40
N THR A 210 -14.92 -9.68 -18.70
CA THR A 210 -14.59 -8.46 -19.44
C THR A 210 -15.63 -8.18 -20.52
N ASP A 211 -15.85 -6.90 -20.81
CA ASP A 211 -16.62 -6.43 -21.96
C ASP A 211 -15.76 -6.25 -23.22
N ASN A 212 -14.43 -6.23 -23.07
CA ASN A 212 -13.46 -6.11 -24.15
C ASN A 212 -12.46 -7.28 -24.10
N MET A 213 -12.62 -8.25 -25.01
CA MET A 213 -11.78 -9.44 -25.06
C MET A 213 -10.38 -9.18 -25.62
N GLU A 214 -10.24 -8.20 -26.52
CA GLU A 214 -8.94 -7.80 -27.06
C GLU A 214 -8.07 -7.17 -25.97
N LYS A 215 -8.66 -6.26 -25.17
CA LYS A 215 -8.01 -5.70 -23.99
C LYS A 215 -7.57 -6.79 -23.03
N PHE A 216 -8.47 -7.72 -22.70
CA PHE A 216 -8.17 -8.81 -21.78
C PHE A 216 -7.02 -9.69 -22.25
N ALA A 217 -7.01 -10.04 -23.55
CA ALA A 217 -5.91 -10.80 -24.15
C ALA A 217 -4.57 -10.08 -23.99
N ILE A 218 -4.52 -8.77 -24.30
CA ILE A 218 -3.31 -7.95 -24.12
C ILE A 218 -2.89 -7.91 -22.65
N GLU A 219 -3.83 -7.68 -21.74
CA GLU A 219 -3.56 -7.64 -20.30
C GLU A 219 -2.93 -8.95 -19.80
N THR A 220 -3.47 -10.10 -20.22
CA THR A 220 -2.93 -11.40 -19.85
C THR A 220 -1.58 -11.70 -20.51
N GLU A 221 -1.39 -11.34 -21.78
CA GLU A 221 -0.11 -11.53 -22.47
C GLU A 221 1.01 -10.72 -21.82
N LEU A 222 0.72 -9.49 -21.38
CA LEU A 222 1.68 -8.69 -20.60
C LEU A 222 2.07 -9.37 -19.28
N ILE A 223 1.10 -9.97 -18.58
CA ILE A 223 1.37 -10.76 -17.37
C ILE A 223 2.24 -11.96 -17.71
N TYR A 224 1.92 -12.74 -18.75
CA TYR A 224 2.69 -13.93 -19.13
C TYR A 224 4.10 -13.59 -19.57
N LYS A 225 4.29 -12.46 -20.26
CA LYS A 225 5.59 -12.00 -20.73
C LYS A 225 6.47 -11.53 -19.57
N TYR A 226 5.98 -10.57 -18.76
CA TYR A 226 6.83 -9.84 -17.82
C TYR A 226 6.70 -10.28 -16.35
N SER A 227 5.62 -10.94 -15.94
CA SER A 227 5.48 -11.41 -14.56
C SER A 227 6.26 -12.72 -14.33
N PRO A 228 6.40 -13.17 -13.07
CA PRO A 228 6.99 -14.47 -12.76
C PRO A 228 6.17 -15.67 -13.25
N PHE A 229 4.94 -15.46 -13.71
CA PHE A 229 3.97 -16.49 -14.09
C PHE A 229 3.72 -16.44 -15.59
N LYS A 230 4.11 -17.49 -16.31
CA LYS A 230 4.25 -17.51 -17.77
C LYS A 230 3.05 -18.12 -18.50
N SER A 231 2.00 -18.47 -17.77
CA SER A 231 0.80 -19.08 -18.32
C SER A 231 -0.43 -18.80 -17.45
N GLU A 232 -1.62 -18.97 -18.03
CA GLU A 232 -2.88 -18.89 -17.28
C GLU A 232 -2.88 -19.89 -16.12
N GLN A 233 -2.34 -21.10 -16.33
CA GLN A 233 -2.27 -22.12 -15.28
C GLN A 233 -1.48 -21.64 -14.06
N GLU A 234 -0.31 -21.03 -14.28
CA GLU A 234 0.55 -20.50 -13.19
C GLU A 234 -0.11 -19.33 -12.46
N VAL A 235 -0.85 -18.47 -13.19
CA VAL A 235 -1.68 -17.40 -12.60
C VAL A 235 -2.79 -18.00 -11.72
N MET A 236 -3.49 -19.02 -12.22
CA MET A 236 -4.55 -19.72 -11.48
C MET A 236 -4.01 -20.42 -10.24
N GLU A 237 -2.77 -20.91 -10.26
CA GLU A 237 -2.09 -21.45 -9.07
C GLU A 237 -1.89 -20.39 -7.98
N GLN A 238 -1.65 -19.12 -8.34
CA GLN A 238 -1.57 -18.05 -7.36
C GLN A 238 -2.93 -17.75 -6.72
N PHE A 239 -4.01 -17.72 -7.52
CA PHE A 239 -5.36 -17.59 -6.96
C PHE A 239 -5.72 -18.77 -6.03
N LYS A 240 -5.26 -20.00 -6.31
CA LYS A 240 -5.49 -21.15 -5.41
C LYS A 240 -4.82 -20.98 -4.04
N LYS A 241 -3.75 -20.18 -3.91
CA LYS A 241 -3.12 -19.85 -2.63
C LYS A 241 -4.03 -19.03 -1.70
N ILE A 242 -5.10 -18.41 -2.22
CA ILE A 242 -6.17 -17.78 -1.44
C ILE A 242 -7.28 -18.83 -1.24
N PRO A 243 -7.32 -19.55 -0.09
CA PRO A 243 -8.18 -20.72 0.08
C PRO A 243 -9.65 -20.35 0.29
N GLY A 244 -9.93 -19.15 0.80
CA GLY A 244 -11.28 -18.65 1.02
C GLY A 244 -11.92 -18.05 -0.23
N GLU A 245 -13.18 -17.65 -0.10
CA GLU A 245 -13.90 -16.86 -1.10
C GLU A 245 -13.38 -15.40 -1.18
N LYS A 246 -12.62 -14.98 -0.16
CA LYS A 246 -12.06 -13.64 0.00
C LYS A 246 -10.62 -13.70 0.45
N GLY A 247 -9.84 -12.72 0.04
CA GLY A 247 -8.45 -12.53 0.45
C GLY A 247 -7.61 -11.91 -0.64
N THR A 248 -6.39 -11.54 -0.29
CA THR A 248 -5.44 -10.90 -1.21
C THR A 248 -4.06 -11.52 -1.06
N LEU A 249 -3.37 -11.70 -2.18
CA LEU A 249 -1.99 -12.12 -2.30
C LEU A 249 -1.22 -11.04 -3.07
N VAL A 250 -0.31 -10.35 -2.41
CA VAL A 250 0.63 -9.42 -3.04
C VAL A 250 1.99 -10.10 -3.16
N ILE A 251 2.56 -10.10 -4.36
CA ILE A 251 3.88 -10.66 -4.64
C ILE A 251 4.77 -9.56 -5.20
N ILE A 252 5.81 -9.21 -4.45
CA ILE A 252 6.82 -8.25 -4.86
C ILE A 252 8.06 -9.01 -5.32
N PHE A 253 8.61 -8.64 -6.48
CA PHE A 253 9.75 -9.32 -7.07
C PHE A 253 10.69 -8.34 -7.77
N ASN A 254 11.81 -8.88 -8.28
CA ASN A 254 12.95 -8.08 -8.72
C ASN A 254 13.40 -7.11 -7.62
N LEU A 255 13.74 -7.70 -6.47
CA LEU A 255 14.04 -6.99 -5.23
C LEU A 255 15.22 -6.03 -5.40
N LYS A 256 15.23 -4.97 -4.61
CA LYS A 256 16.36 -4.03 -4.56
C LYS A 256 17.59 -4.75 -3.99
N LEU A 257 18.73 -4.45 -4.59
CA LEU A 257 20.03 -5.00 -4.21
C LEU A 257 20.87 -3.90 -3.60
N MET A 258 21.73 -4.29 -2.67
CA MET A 258 22.84 -3.47 -2.19
C MET A 258 23.98 -3.47 -3.23
N ASP A 259 24.99 -2.63 -3.02
CA ASP A 259 26.15 -2.50 -3.94
C ASP A 259 26.95 -3.81 -4.10
N ASN A 260 26.87 -4.71 -3.11
CA ASN A 260 27.50 -6.03 -3.16
C ASN A 260 26.69 -7.06 -4.00
N GLY A 261 25.53 -6.67 -4.54
CA GLY A 261 24.67 -7.54 -5.35
C GLY A 261 23.67 -8.40 -4.56
N GLU A 262 23.73 -8.37 -3.22
CA GLU A 262 22.80 -9.11 -2.35
C GLU A 262 21.51 -8.32 -2.11
N PRO A 263 20.37 -8.98 -1.89
CA PRO A 263 19.11 -8.30 -1.54
C PRO A 263 19.23 -7.57 -0.20
N GLU A 264 18.55 -6.42 -0.07
CA GLU A 264 18.52 -5.64 1.20
C GLU A 264 17.88 -6.43 2.37
N LEU A 265 17.09 -7.46 2.04
CA LEU A 265 16.40 -8.34 2.97
C LEU A 265 17.10 -9.71 3.00
N ASP A 266 17.56 -10.10 4.18
CA ASP A 266 18.10 -11.42 4.46
C ASP A 266 16.99 -12.34 5.01
N VAL A 267 16.67 -13.39 4.23
CA VAL A 267 15.69 -14.42 4.56
C VAL A 267 16.34 -15.78 4.84
N THR A 268 17.68 -15.80 4.96
CA THR A 268 18.48 -17.02 5.03
C THR A 268 19.15 -17.23 6.39
N SER A 269 19.64 -16.16 7.05
CA SER A 269 20.33 -16.29 8.35
C SER A 269 19.43 -16.82 9.45
N ASP A 270 18.15 -16.41 9.46
CA ASP A 270 17.12 -17.01 10.30
C ASP A 270 15.93 -17.40 9.41
N PRO A 271 15.67 -18.70 9.16
CA PRO A 271 14.59 -19.15 8.28
C PRO A 271 13.19 -18.83 8.80
N ARG A 272 13.07 -18.30 10.03
CA ARG A 272 11.81 -17.86 10.62
C ARG A 272 11.66 -16.34 10.61
N ASP A 273 12.60 -15.60 10.04
CA ASP A 273 12.61 -14.14 10.10
C ASP A 273 12.94 -13.54 8.73
N ILE A 274 12.64 -12.25 8.60
CA ILE A 274 13.10 -11.41 7.50
C ILE A 274 13.94 -10.32 8.16
N GLN A 275 15.24 -10.35 7.93
CA GLN A 275 16.18 -9.42 8.56
C GLN A 275 16.68 -8.37 7.57
N MET A 276 17.11 -7.23 8.08
CA MET A 276 17.96 -6.33 7.31
C MET A 276 19.31 -7.02 7.08
N ALA A 277 19.79 -7.03 5.83
CA ALA A 277 21.06 -7.67 5.48
C ALA A 277 22.29 -6.93 6.04
N GLU A 278 22.15 -5.66 6.40
CA GLU A 278 23.23 -4.87 6.98
C GLU A 278 23.63 -5.35 8.38
N THR A 279 24.93 -5.31 8.67
CA THR A 279 25.43 -5.59 10.01
C THR A 279 25.03 -4.46 10.95
N PRO A 280 24.23 -4.73 12.00
CA PRO A 280 23.77 -3.68 12.89
C PRO A 280 24.93 -3.12 13.72
N PRO A 281 25.02 -1.80 13.91
CA PRO A 281 25.85 -1.21 14.95
C PRO A 281 25.49 -1.75 16.35
N GLU A 282 26.45 -1.67 17.27
CA GLU A 282 26.22 -2.03 18.66
C GLU A 282 25.07 -1.17 19.26
N GLY A 283 24.15 -1.80 19.98
CA GLY A 283 22.97 -1.13 20.55
C GLY A 283 21.79 -0.94 19.59
N THR A 284 21.85 -1.47 18.36
CA THR A 284 20.71 -1.45 17.44
C THR A 284 19.52 -2.19 18.02
N LYS A 285 18.35 -1.55 18.01
CA LYS A 285 17.10 -2.12 18.50
C LYS A 285 16.67 -3.33 17.66
N PRO A 286 16.17 -4.42 18.27
CA PRO A 286 15.72 -5.60 17.53
C PRO A 286 14.74 -5.27 16.40
N GLU A 287 13.83 -4.33 16.62
CA GLU A 287 12.79 -3.92 15.68
C GLU A 287 13.33 -3.18 14.44
N ARG A 288 14.61 -2.76 14.45
CA ARG A 288 15.26 -2.16 13.28
C ARG A 288 16.02 -3.17 12.42
N ARG A 289 16.20 -4.40 12.91
CA ARG A 289 16.91 -5.48 12.22
C ARG A 289 16.03 -6.67 11.90
N SER A 290 15.13 -7.05 12.79
CA SER A 290 14.25 -8.21 12.67
C SER A 290 12.83 -7.76 12.39
N PHE A 291 12.29 -8.17 11.25
CA PHE A 291 10.90 -7.86 10.91
C PHE A 291 9.94 -8.60 11.85
N ARG A 292 10.30 -9.81 12.32
CA ARG A 292 9.57 -10.52 13.37
C ARG A 292 9.46 -9.70 14.66
N ALA A 293 10.54 -9.05 15.10
CA ALA A 293 10.51 -8.18 16.27
C ALA A 293 9.66 -6.93 16.02
N TYR A 294 9.81 -6.30 14.86
CA TYR A 294 9.05 -5.12 14.47
C TYR A 294 7.54 -5.41 14.38
N ALA A 295 7.15 -6.45 13.64
CA ALA A 295 5.77 -6.88 13.48
C ALA A 295 5.10 -7.27 14.81
N ALA A 296 5.87 -7.76 15.79
CA ALA A 296 5.33 -8.11 17.10
C ALA A 296 4.79 -6.90 17.88
N VAL A 297 5.27 -5.69 17.59
CA VAL A 297 4.91 -4.44 18.30
C VAL A 297 4.31 -3.38 17.37
N LEU A 298 4.07 -3.72 16.10
CA LEU A 298 3.55 -2.81 15.09
C LEU A 298 2.18 -2.20 15.49
N TYR A 299 1.34 -2.99 16.15
CA TYR A 299 0.02 -2.56 16.61
C TYR A 299 -0.10 -2.54 18.12
N ILE A 300 -0.65 -1.44 18.65
CA ILE A 300 -0.96 -1.32 20.08
C ILE A 300 -2.01 -2.34 20.54
N ASP A 301 -3.00 -2.65 19.68
CA ASP A 301 -3.98 -3.71 19.88
C ASP A 301 -3.90 -4.72 18.71
N PRO A 302 -3.05 -5.76 18.83
CA PRO A 302 -2.92 -6.77 17.80
C PRO A 302 -4.10 -7.74 17.85
N ARG A 303 -4.82 -7.87 16.71
CA ARG A 303 -5.92 -8.84 16.52
C ARG A 303 -5.61 -9.80 15.36
N MET A 304 -5.21 -9.24 14.22
CA MET A 304 -4.71 -10.02 13.08
C MET A 304 -3.46 -10.81 13.48
N ARG A 305 -3.42 -12.09 13.15
CA ARG A 305 -2.27 -12.96 13.41
C ARG A 305 -1.26 -12.82 12.29
N ILE A 306 -0.02 -12.50 12.63
CA ILE A 306 1.08 -12.37 11.65
C ILE A 306 1.90 -13.67 11.68
N PHE A 307 2.21 -14.20 10.49
CA PHE A 307 3.10 -15.34 10.28
C PHE A 307 4.23 -14.93 9.35
N ILE A 308 5.46 -15.28 9.69
CA ILE A 308 6.64 -15.08 8.83
C ILE A 308 7.23 -16.45 8.52
N HIS A 309 7.35 -16.77 7.23
CA HIS A 309 7.78 -18.08 6.73
C HIS A 309 7.00 -19.25 7.37
N GLY A 310 5.68 -19.10 7.52
CA GLY A 310 4.81 -20.10 8.16
C GLY A 310 4.90 -20.16 9.69
N HIS A 311 5.79 -19.38 10.33
CA HIS A 311 5.96 -19.35 11.77
C HIS A 311 5.26 -18.14 12.40
N LYS A 312 4.32 -18.40 13.31
CA LYS A 312 3.55 -17.36 14.02
C LYS A 312 4.47 -16.35 14.71
N VAL A 313 4.19 -15.07 14.55
CA VAL A 313 4.81 -13.98 15.31
C VAL A 313 4.08 -13.83 16.64
N GLN A 314 4.82 -13.77 17.74
CA GLN A 314 4.26 -13.51 19.06
C GLN A 314 4.04 -12.01 19.24
N THR A 315 2.91 -11.51 18.75
CA THR A 315 2.49 -10.11 18.92
C THR A 315 2.27 -9.76 20.38
N LYS A 316 2.61 -8.53 20.76
CA LYS A 316 2.62 -8.07 22.16
C LYS A 316 1.89 -6.75 22.30
N ARG A 317 1.06 -6.64 23.33
CA ARG A 317 0.65 -5.33 23.86
C ARG A 317 1.76 -4.84 24.78
N LEU A 318 2.49 -3.80 24.37
CA LEU A 318 3.66 -3.31 25.12
C LEU A 318 3.34 -2.98 26.58
N SER A 319 2.15 -2.46 26.87
CA SER A 319 1.69 -2.18 28.24
C SER A 319 1.64 -3.42 29.15
N CYS A 320 1.52 -4.63 28.58
CA CYS A 320 1.52 -5.90 29.31
C CYS A 320 2.92 -6.50 29.48
N CYS A 321 3.96 -5.89 28.90
CA CYS A 321 5.34 -6.38 28.93
C CYS A 321 6.26 -5.60 29.87
N LEU A 322 5.73 -4.58 30.57
CA LEU A 322 6.49 -3.69 31.43
C LEU A 322 6.23 -3.98 32.90
N TYR A 323 7.26 -3.79 33.74
CA TYR A 323 7.12 -3.83 35.19
C TYR A 323 6.45 -2.56 35.69
N LYS A 324 5.36 -2.70 36.47
CA LYS A 324 4.56 -1.60 37.05
C LYS A 324 4.04 -0.58 36.01
N PRO A 325 3.21 -1.00 35.03
CA PRO A 325 2.53 -0.04 34.16
C PRO A 325 1.59 0.85 34.99
N ARG A 326 1.50 2.13 34.65
CA ARG A 326 0.62 3.12 35.28
C ARG A 326 -0.22 3.83 34.25
#